data_AF-A0A498PVL7-F1
#
_entry.id   AF-A0A498PVL7-F1
#
_cell.length_a   1.000
_cell.length_b   1.000
_cell.length_c   1.000
_cell.angle_alpha   90.00
_cell.angle_beta   90.00
_cell.angle_gamma   90.00
#
_symmetry.space_group_name_H-M   'P 1'
#
loop_
_entity.id
_entity.type
_entity.pdbx_description
1 polymer ?
#
loop_
_entity_poly.entity_id
_entity_poly.type
_entity_poly.pdbx_seq_one_letter_code
_entity_poly.pdbx_strand_id
1 'polypeptide(L)'
;MSAGWTTPNDIAARVRRRWDDGSLLRAYANGDRFDPIEVALRGPKPSQVGDDLAAAREWVGALDAGRRDDSRYTLQWQSIGGRQIGRNRLPVRAVVSMDQAWALLGVTTLVRCFDELLVLAQQHPQVRKWIVDNPHRALALAHEMPQLIAAYTWLDTHRNSNRYLREISAPGVDTKFAERHRPVLAAMLAVSSAATGFLAGIGLRCKPGLVRLRPAPSLGLPPPLTELAVRSEELAQLAVQPRAAVIIENEISYLSVDVPEHGVVVWGKGFEVDSVGRLPWLAEAEVLYWGDIDTHGFAILDRLRAWLPQARSVLMDRETLLAHRDRWVTEDRPATSVLTRLTPDEQDLYSELVEDALGERVRLEQERIDWQWTIHRLSGVISAGI
;
A
#
# COMPACT_ATOMS: atom_id res chain seq x y z
N MET A 1 27.82 14.71 39.52
CA MET A 1 27.20 15.13 38.24
C MET A 1 28.30 15.14 37.22
N SER A 2 28.28 14.26 36.20
CA SER A 2 29.33 14.25 35.19
C SER A 2 29.37 15.62 34.53
N ALA A 3 30.49 16.33 34.68
CA ALA A 3 30.81 17.43 33.79
C ALA A 3 30.58 16.89 32.36
N GLY A 4 29.84 17.60 31.50
CA GLY A 4 29.38 17.13 30.19
C GLY A 4 30.50 16.90 29.17
N TRP A 5 31.50 16.11 29.56
CA TRP A 5 32.68 15.73 28.81
C TRP A 5 32.34 14.55 27.91
N THR A 6 32.94 14.55 26.73
CA THR A 6 32.69 13.54 25.72
C THR A 6 33.21 12.18 26.17
N THR A 7 32.36 11.18 26.12
CA THR A 7 32.68 9.79 26.45
C THR A 7 32.92 8.95 25.18
N PRO A 8 33.50 7.74 25.29
CA PRO A 8 33.55 6.80 24.16
C PRO A 8 32.17 6.51 23.53
N ASN A 9 31.11 6.52 24.35
CA ASN A 9 29.73 6.32 23.86
C ASN A 9 29.27 7.48 22.99
N ASP A 10 29.69 8.72 23.28
CA ASP A 10 29.36 9.88 22.44
C ASP A 10 30.06 9.80 21.07
N ILE A 11 31.29 9.30 21.04
CA ILE A 11 32.02 9.01 19.78
C ILE A 11 31.27 7.94 18.98
N ALA A 12 30.94 6.81 19.63
CA ALA A 12 30.16 5.74 19.00
C ALA A 12 28.79 6.23 18.51
N ALA A 13 28.09 7.05 19.28
CA ALA A 13 26.80 7.62 18.90
C ALA A 13 26.92 8.53 17.66
N ARG A 14 28.00 9.30 17.53
CA ARG A 14 28.25 10.14 16.35
C ARG A 14 28.46 9.30 15.10
N VAL A 15 29.24 8.22 15.19
CA VAL A 15 29.47 7.28 14.09
C VAL A 15 28.18 6.50 13.77
N ARG A 16 27.43 6.09 14.79
CA ARG A 16 26.18 5.34 14.66
C ARG A 16 25.12 6.08 13.86
N ARG A 17 25.02 7.41 13.98
CA ARG A 17 24.09 8.20 13.14
C ARG A 17 24.33 7.99 11.64
N ARG A 18 25.60 7.98 11.20
CA ARG A 18 25.99 7.71 9.80
C ARG A 18 25.79 6.25 9.38
N TRP A 19 25.85 5.33 10.35
CA TRP A 19 25.46 3.95 10.11
C TRP A 19 23.94 3.88 9.90
N ASP A 20 23.15 4.35 10.86
CA ASP A 20 21.69 4.23 10.88
C ASP A 20 21.02 4.91 9.67
N ASP A 21 21.53 6.07 9.22
CA ASP A 21 21.04 6.74 8.02
C ASP A 21 21.49 6.07 6.69
N GLY A 22 22.37 5.06 6.77
CA GLY A 22 22.90 4.28 5.65
C GLY A 22 24.03 4.96 4.87
N SER A 23 24.44 6.19 5.22
CA SER A 23 25.47 6.94 4.49
C SER A 23 26.83 6.25 4.54
N LEU A 24 27.16 5.59 5.66
CA LEU A 24 28.43 4.88 5.81
C LEU A 24 28.53 3.67 4.86
N LEU A 25 27.46 2.87 4.76
CA LEU A 25 27.40 1.73 3.84
C LEU A 25 27.34 2.17 2.37
N ARG A 26 26.63 3.28 2.07
CA ARG A 26 26.61 3.87 0.71
C ARG A 26 27.98 4.32 0.25
N ALA A 27 28.68 5.12 1.06
CA ALA A 27 30.02 5.59 0.75
C ALA A 27 31.00 4.42 0.55
N TYR A 28 30.90 3.40 1.41
CA TYR A 28 31.67 2.17 1.29
C TYR A 28 31.39 1.43 -0.04
N ALA A 29 30.12 1.22 -0.39
CA ALA A 29 29.73 0.48 -1.60
C ALA A 29 30.15 1.17 -2.91
N ASN A 30 30.18 2.50 -2.92
CA ASN A 30 30.58 3.30 -4.09
C ASN A 30 32.10 3.39 -4.27
N GLY A 31 32.88 2.99 -3.26
CA GLY A 31 34.33 3.22 -3.25
C GLY A 31 34.68 4.70 -3.15
N ASP A 32 33.79 5.52 -2.58
CA ASP A 32 34.02 6.95 -2.39
C ASP A 32 35.24 7.17 -1.50
N ARG A 33 35.98 8.26 -1.74
CA ARG A 33 37.05 8.68 -0.82
C ARG A 33 36.42 8.92 0.56
N PHE A 34 36.77 8.09 1.53
CA PHE A 34 36.25 8.22 2.88
C PHE A 34 37.07 9.23 3.68
N ASP A 35 36.47 10.39 3.92
CA ASP A 35 37.01 11.34 4.91
C ASP A 35 36.72 10.82 6.32
N PRO A 36 37.76 10.62 7.15
CA PRO A 36 37.60 10.11 8.51
C PRO A 36 36.57 10.91 9.32
N ILE A 37 35.80 10.22 10.14
CA ILE A 37 34.82 10.88 11.00
C ILE A 37 35.58 11.51 12.17
N GLU A 38 35.62 12.84 12.18
CA GLU A 38 36.21 13.59 13.28
C GLU A 38 35.15 13.96 14.34
N VAL A 39 35.41 13.58 15.58
CA VAL A 39 34.57 13.90 16.74
C VAL A 39 35.36 14.81 17.67
N ALA A 40 34.92 16.06 17.80
CA ALA A 40 35.49 17.00 18.75
C ALA A 40 35.18 16.53 20.20
N LEU A 41 36.23 16.39 21.01
CA LEU A 41 36.14 15.92 22.39
C LEU A 41 35.99 17.14 23.31
N ARG A 42 34.83 17.26 23.97
CA ARG A 42 34.63 18.24 25.03
C ARG A 42 35.32 17.71 26.28
N GLY A 43 36.51 18.23 26.57
CA GLY A 43 37.28 17.86 27.76
C GLY A 43 37.23 18.91 28.88
N PRO A 44 37.93 18.66 30.00
CA PRO A 44 38.08 19.63 31.08
C PRO A 44 38.75 20.93 30.61
N LYS A 45 38.24 22.07 31.08
CA LYS A 45 38.92 23.37 30.93
C LYS A 45 40.16 23.43 31.83
N PRO A 46 41.17 24.27 31.53
CA PRO A 46 42.38 24.39 32.34
C PRO A 46 42.13 24.60 33.85
N SER A 47 41.10 25.36 34.22
CA SER A 47 40.69 25.56 35.62
C SER A 47 40.19 24.27 36.28
N GLN A 48 39.37 23.50 35.56
CA GLN A 48 38.77 22.24 36.04
C GLN A 48 39.81 21.11 36.18
N VAL A 49 40.90 21.14 35.41
CA VAL A 49 42.02 20.20 35.55
C VAL A 49 42.76 20.42 36.87
N GLY A 50 42.83 21.67 37.36
CA GLY A 50 43.43 22.00 38.64
C GLY A 50 42.53 21.61 39.83
N ASP A 51 41.22 21.75 39.67
CA ASP A 51 40.23 21.49 40.73
C ASP A 51 39.99 20.00 40.99
N ASP A 52 40.00 19.15 39.94
CA ASP A 52 39.81 17.70 40.06
C ASP A 52 40.67 16.92 39.04
N LEU A 53 41.94 16.74 39.39
CA LEU A 53 42.92 16.02 38.56
C LEU A 53 42.58 14.52 38.41
N ALA A 54 41.89 13.93 39.39
CA ALA A 54 41.52 12.51 39.37
C ALA A 54 40.46 12.26 38.29
N ALA A 55 39.40 13.07 38.27
CA ALA A 55 38.36 12.99 37.24
C ALA A 55 38.91 13.22 35.83
N ALA A 56 39.83 14.17 35.65
CA ALA A 56 40.48 14.42 34.36
C ALA A 56 41.31 13.21 33.87
N ARG A 57 42.04 12.54 34.78
CA ARG A 57 42.81 11.32 34.45
C ARG A 57 41.91 10.14 34.13
N GLU A 58 40.83 9.95 34.89
CA GLU A 58 39.83 8.91 34.63
C GLU A 58 39.17 9.09 33.27
N TRP A 59 38.81 10.33 32.92
CA TRP A 59 38.25 10.66 31.62
C TRP A 59 39.21 10.35 30.46
N VAL A 60 40.48 10.74 30.57
CA VAL A 60 41.51 10.39 29.58
C VAL A 60 41.69 8.87 29.50
N GLY A 61 41.74 8.18 30.64
CA GLY A 61 41.84 6.73 30.72
C GLY A 61 40.66 6.00 30.07
N ALA A 62 39.44 6.51 30.25
CA ALA A 62 38.25 5.97 29.59
C ALA A 62 38.30 6.12 28.07
N LEU A 63 38.79 7.27 27.57
CA LEU A 63 39.00 7.50 26.14
C LEU A 63 40.14 6.65 25.57
N ASP A 64 41.24 6.46 26.30
CA ASP A 64 42.36 5.63 25.87
C ASP A 64 41.98 4.14 25.85
N ALA A 65 41.33 3.64 26.90
CA ALA A 65 40.81 2.27 26.95
C ALA A 65 39.75 2.02 25.87
N GLY A 66 38.88 3.01 25.61
CA GLY A 66 37.83 2.93 24.59
C GLY A 66 38.36 2.78 23.16
N ARG A 67 39.56 3.31 22.87
CA ARG A 67 40.19 3.29 21.54
C ARG A 67 40.69 1.90 21.15
N ARG A 68 40.95 1.04 22.17
CA ARG A 68 41.48 -0.34 22.04
C ARG A 68 42.67 -0.42 21.10
N ASP A 69 43.76 0.23 21.48
CA ASP A 69 44.99 0.31 20.69
C ASP A 69 44.75 0.75 19.23
N ASP A 70 44.00 1.85 19.09
CA ASP A 70 43.57 2.47 17.84
C ASP A 70 42.75 1.57 16.89
N SER A 71 42.26 0.41 17.35
CA SER A 71 41.35 -0.42 16.55
C SER A 71 39.95 0.18 16.37
N ARG A 72 39.54 1.13 17.22
CA ARG A 72 38.20 1.75 17.18
C ARG A 72 38.17 3.24 16.83
N TYR A 73 39.23 3.97 17.18
CA TYR A 73 39.44 5.37 16.81
C TYR A 73 40.85 5.77 17.22
N THR A 74 41.39 6.82 16.61
CA THR A 74 42.69 7.41 16.97
C THR A 74 42.48 8.74 17.67
N LEU A 75 43.16 8.97 18.79
CA LEU A 75 43.08 10.22 19.55
C LEU A 75 44.13 11.23 19.05
N GLN A 76 43.67 12.44 18.72
CA GLN A 76 44.55 13.58 18.49
C GLN A 76 44.73 14.38 19.77
N TRP A 77 45.99 14.65 20.11
CA TRP A 77 46.38 15.26 21.39
C TRP A 77 46.84 16.70 21.21
N GLN A 78 46.43 17.58 22.12
CA GLN A 78 46.90 18.96 22.17
C GLN A 78 47.45 19.30 23.55
N SER A 79 48.50 20.12 23.59
CA SER A 79 49.03 20.66 24.84
C SER A 79 48.15 21.81 25.34
N ILE A 80 47.75 21.75 26.61
CA ILE A 80 46.95 22.76 27.30
C ILE A 80 47.70 23.18 28.58
N GLY A 81 47.79 24.49 28.84
CA GLY A 81 48.51 25.07 29.98
C GLY A 81 49.86 25.70 29.61
N GLY A 82 50.52 26.37 30.57
CA GLY A 82 51.85 26.94 30.34
C GLY A 82 52.35 28.07 31.25
N ARG A 83 51.51 28.75 32.05
CA ARG A 83 51.97 29.86 32.93
C ARG A 83 51.65 29.74 34.43
N GLN A 84 50.57 29.08 34.84
CA GLN A 84 50.26 28.83 36.27
C GLN A 84 49.94 27.37 36.63
N ILE A 85 49.70 26.51 35.63
CA ILE A 85 49.47 25.07 35.76
C ILE A 85 50.38 24.40 34.74
N GLY A 86 51.12 23.35 35.13
CA GLY A 86 52.10 22.65 34.30
C GLY A 86 51.54 22.20 32.93
N ARG A 87 52.42 22.00 31.93
CA ARG A 87 52.01 21.56 30.59
C ARG A 87 51.37 20.17 30.65
N ASN A 88 50.07 20.08 30.39
CA ASN A 88 49.34 18.82 30.29
C ASN A 88 48.95 18.56 28.82
N ARG A 89 48.90 17.30 28.41
CA ARG A 89 48.39 16.88 27.10
C ARG A 89 47.01 16.29 27.27
N LEU A 90 46.03 16.80 26.53
CA LEU A 90 44.65 16.32 26.55
C LEU A 90 44.20 15.92 25.14
N PRO A 91 43.37 14.88 24.99
CA PRO A 91 42.81 14.50 23.71
C PRO A 91 41.75 15.54 23.32
N VAL A 92 41.82 16.05 22.09
CA VAL A 92 40.91 17.10 21.58
C VAL A 92 40.00 16.61 20.47
N ARG A 93 40.40 15.55 19.74
CA ARG A 93 39.59 14.92 18.70
C ARG A 93 39.78 13.41 18.72
N ALA A 94 38.71 12.68 18.41
CA ALA A 94 38.78 11.30 18.00
C ALA A 94 38.55 11.24 16.48
N VAL A 95 39.46 10.57 15.77
CA VAL A 95 39.39 10.36 14.32
C VAL A 95 39.05 8.89 14.09
N VAL A 96 38.02 8.64 13.29
CA VAL A 96 37.52 7.28 13.02
C VAL A 96 37.60 7.00 11.52
N SER A 97 38.46 6.06 11.13
CA SER A 97 38.49 5.50 9.78
C SER A 97 37.28 4.59 9.52
N MET A 98 37.09 4.13 8.29
CA MET A 98 35.98 3.22 7.96
C MET A 98 36.08 1.89 8.73
N ASP A 99 37.26 1.27 8.72
CA ASP A 99 37.49 -0.02 9.42
C ASP A 99 37.32 0.13 10.93
N GLN A 100 37.81 1.25 11.48
CA GLN A 100 37.62 1.61 12.88
C GLN A 100 36.13 1.81 13.22
N ALA A 101 35.34 2.38 12.31
CA ALA A 101 33.90 2.56 12.50
C ALA A 101 33.18 1.21 12.62
N TRP A 102 33.54 0.22 11.80
CA TRP A 102 32.99 -1.14 11.90
C TRP A 102 33.28 -1.78 13.25
N ALA A 103 34.54 -1.69 13.71
CA ALA A 103 34.98 -2.24 14.98
C ALA A 103 34.38 -1.51 16.20
N LEU A 104 34.22 -0.18 16.11
CA LEU A 104 33.62 0.65 17.14
C LEU A 104 32.13 0.34 17.32
N LEU A 105 31.40 0.14 16.22
CA LEU A 105 29.97 -0.16 16.26
C LEU A 105 29.66 -1.66 16.45
N GLY A 106 30.64 -2.55 16.23
CA GLY A 106 30.46 -4.00 16.31
C GLY A 106 29.68 -4.59 15.14
N VAL A 107 29.77 -3.97 13.95
CA VAL A 107 28.94 -4.31 12.78
C VAL A 107 29.70 -5.05 11.67
N THR A 108 30.92 -5.52 11.91
CA THR A 108 31.77 -6.19 10.92
C THR A 108 31.08 -7.36 10.21
N THR A 109 30.29 -8.18 10.93
CA THR A 109 29.54 -9.29 10.33
C THR A 109 28.46 -8.80 9.37
N LEU A 110 27.79 -7.68 9.69
CA LEU A 110 26.79 -7.07 8.80
C LEU A 110 27.44 -6.48 7.56
N VAL A 111 28.61 -5.85 7.68
CA VAL A 111 29.36 -5.33 6.53
C VAL A 111 29.78 -6.47 5.59
N ARG A 112 30.27 -7.59 6.13
CA ARG A 112 30.57 -8.78 5.32
C ARG A 112 29.33 -9.32 4.61
N CYS A 113 28.19 -9.39 5.29
CA CYS A 113 26.93 -9.79 4.67
C CYS A 113 26.53 -8.80 3.56
N PHE A 114 26.73 -7.50 3.77
CA PHE A 114 26.49 -6.49 2.75
C PHE A 114 27.41 -6.67 1.53
N ASP A 115 28.69 -7.00 1.73
CA ASP A 115 29.61 -7.34 0.63
C ASP A 115 29.13 -8.56 -0.17
N GLU A 116 28.65 -9.60 0.51
CA GLU A 116 28.06 -10.78 -0.15
C GLU A 116 26.84 -10.39 -1.01
N LEU A 117 25.98 -9.47 -0.54
CA LEU A 117 24.84 -8.96 -1.32
C LEU A 117 25.30 -8.14 -2.53
N LEU A 118 26.34 -7.32 -2.38
CA LEU A 118 26.91 -6.53 -3.47
C LEU A 118 27.53 -7.41 -4.57
N VAL A 119 28.16 -8.52 -4.19
CA VAL A 119 28.68 -9.54 -5.12
C VAL A 119 27.54 -10.28 -5.80
N LEU A 120 26.52 -10.70 -5.04
CA LEU A 120 25.36 -11.41 -5.58
C LEU A 120 24.62 -10.57 -6.64
N ALA A 121 24.53 -9.25 -6.44
CA ALA A 121 23.90 -8.32 -7.38
C ALA A 121 24.82 -7.79 -8.47
N GLN A 122 26.07 -8.25 -8.58
CA GLN A 122 27.08 -7.69 -9.50
C GLN A 122 26.61 -7.69 -10.98
N GLN A 123 25.89 -8.73 -11.40
CA GLN A 123 25.38 -8.87 -12.77
C GLN A 123 24.06 -8.11 -13.01
N HIS A 124 23.50 -7.46 -11.98
CA HIS A 124 22.22 -6.78 -12.03
C HIS A 124 22.35 -5.34 -11.53
N PRO A 125 22.77 -4.38 -12.39
CA PRO A 125 23.07 -3.01 -11.98
C PRO A 125 21.94 -2.30 -11.23
N GLN A 126 20.68 -2.54 -11.59
CA GLN A 126 19.53 -1.93 -10.91
C GLN A 126 19.30 -2.53 -9.51
N VAL A 127 19.51 -3.84 -9.34
CA VAL A 127 19.48 -4.48 -8.03
C VAL A 127 20.62 -3.96 -7.16
N ARG A 128 21.84 -3.88 -7.71
CA ARG A 128 23.00 -3.32 -7.00
C ARG A 128 22.70 -1.89 -6.55
N LYS A 129 22.20 -1.04 -7.45
CA LYS A 129 21.80 0.33 -7.14
C LYS A 129 20.79 0.36 -5.98
N TRP A 130 19.76 -0.46 -6.03
CA TRP A 130 18.76 -0.54 -4.95
C TRP A 130 19.38 -0.95 -3.60
N ILE A 131 20.31 -1.92 -3.60
CA ILE A 131 21.02 -2.36 -2.39
C ILE A 131 21.84 -1.21 -1.81
N VAL A 132 22.56 -0.46 -2.65
CA VAL A 132 23.34 0.70 -2.23
C VAL A 132 22.42 1.78 -1.67
N ASP A 133 21.34 2.13 -2.37
CA ASP A 133 20.42 3.18 -1.95
C ASP A 133 19.69 2.81 -0.63
N ASN A 134 19.47 1.51 -0.37
CA ASN A 134 18.68 0.98 0.75
C ASN A 134 19.42 -0.09 1.57
N PRO A 135 20.59 0.20 2.17
CA PRO A 135 21.52 -0.82 2.64
C PRO A 135 20.97 -1.63 3.84
N HIS A 136 20.30 -0.98 4.80
CA HIS A 136 19.68 -1.68 5.94
C HIS A 136 18.51 -2.56 5.53
N ARG A 137 17.73 -2.11 4.54
CA ARG A 137 16.63 -2.91 3.99
C ARG A 137 17.16 -4.11 3.22
N ALA A 138 18.26 -3.95 2.49
CA ALA A 138 18.93 -5.05 1.83
C ALA A 138 19.48 -6.07 2.85
N LEU A 139 20.09 -5.61 3.94
CA LEU A 139 20.54 -6.47 5.04
C LEU A 139 19.38 -7.24 5.69
N ALA A 140 18.25 -6.58 5.93
CA ALA A 140 17.06 -7.24 6.48
C ALA A 140 16.52 -8.35 5.55
N LEU A 141 16.68 -8.17 4.23
CA LEU A 141 16.24 -9.11 3.20
C LEU A 141 17.37 -10.03 2.71
N ALA A 142 18.50 -10.11 3.41
CA ALA A 142 19.69 -10.81 2.93
C ALA A 142 19.41 -12.28 2.56
N HIS A 143 18.63 -12.97 3.38
CA HIS A 143 18.23 -14.37 3.16
C HIS A 143 17.32 -14.57 1.95
N GLU A 144 16.52 -13.57 1.58
CA GLU A 144 15.58 -13.61 0.43
C GLU A 144 16.19 -12.99 -0.83
N MET A 145 17.38 -12.39 -0.74
CA MET A 145 18.01 -11.68 -1.85
C MET A 145 18.20 -12.57 -3.10
N PRO A 146 18.61 -13.85 -2.99
CA PRO A 146 18.68 -14.72 -4.17
C PRO A 146 17.33 -14.87 -4.89
N GLN A 147 16.23 -15.03 -4.13
CA GLN A 147 14.88 -15.12 -4.70
C GLN A 147 14.41 -13.77 -5.27
N LEU A 148 14.75 -12.65 -4.63
CA LEU A 148 14.47 -11.30 -5.16
C LEU A 148 15.19 -11.07 -6.49
N ILE A 149 16.44 -11.48 -6.61
CA ILE A 149 17.21 -11.36 -7.87
C ILE A 149 16.65 -12.29 -8.94
N ALA A 150 16.27 -13.51 -8.59
CA ALA A 150 15.61 -14.44 -9.52
C ALA A 150 14.27 -13.87 -10.02
N ALA A 151 13.45 -13.32 -9.12
CA ALA A 151 12.19 -12.66 -9.46
C ALA A 151 12.42 -11.42 -10.33
N TYR A 152 13.36 -10.55 -9.95
CA TYR A 152 13.77 -9.37 -10.74
C TYR A 152 14.18 -9.79 -12.15
N THR A 153 15.06 -10.78 -12.28
CA THR A 153 15.57 -11.24 -13.57
C THR A 153 14.45 -11.77 -14.45
N TRP A 154 13.54 -12.57 -13.89
CA TRP A 154 12.39 -13.07 -14.65
C TRP A 154 11.46 -11.93 -15.08
N LEU A 155 11.13 -11.00 -14.20
CA LEU A 155 10.25 -9.88 -14.51
C LEU A 155 10.85 -8.94 -15.56
N ASP A 156 12.14 -8.65 -15.45
CA ASP A 156 12.86 -7.75 -16.37
C ASP A 156 13.00 -8.38 -17.77
N THR A 157 13.28 -9.68 -17.84
CA THR A 157 13.34 -10.43 -19.11
C THR A 157 11.97 -10.62 -19.78
N HIS A 158 10.88 -10.57 -19.02
CA HIS A 158 9.51 -10.76 -19.51
C HIS A 158 8.71 -9.45 -19.59
N ARG A 159 9.39 -8.31 -19.70
CA ARG A 159 8.71 -7.03 -19.97
C ARG A 159 7.90 -7.11 -21.27
N ASN A 160 6.70 -6.54 -21.24
CA ASN A 160 5.74 -6.52 -22.35
C ASN A 160 5.35 -7.91 -22.88
N SER A 161 5.57 -8.96 -22.08
CA SER A 161 5.24 -10.34 -22.49
C SER A 161 3.73 -10.62 -22.51
N ASN A 162 2.91 -9.73 -21.95
CA ASN A 162 1.47 -9.97 -21.75
C ASN A 162 1.19 -11.28 -21.00
N ARG A 163 2.07 -11.70 -20.08
CA ARG A 163 1.82 -12.81 -19.17
C ARG A 163 1.14 -12.35 -17.90
N TYR A 164 0.45 -13.25 -17.21
CA TYR A 164 0.03 -13.01 -15.83
C TYR A 164 1.21 -13.21 -14.89
N LEU A 165 1.25 -12.44 -13.79
CA LEU A 165 2.28 -12.63 -12.74
C LEU A 165 2.28 -14.06 -12.17
N ARG A 166 1.12 -14.74 -12.22
CA ARG A 166 0.99 -16.13 -11.77
C ARG A 166 1.76 -17.15 -12.62
N GLU A 167 2.21 -16.74 -13.80
CA GLU A 167 3.08 -17.54 -14.68
C GLU A 167 4.57 -17.39 -14.35
N ILE A 168 4.91 -16.72 -13.24
CA ILE A 168 6.30 -16.59 -12.79
C ILE A 168 6.95 -17.96 -12.63
N SER A 169 8.09 -18.15 -13.30
CA SER A 169 8.87 -19.38 -13.28
C SER A 169 10.29 -19.16 -12.75
N ALA A 170 10.50 -18.04 -12.05
CA ALA A 170 11.76 -17.76 -11.37
C ALA A 170 12.06 -18.85 -10.30
N PRO A 171 13.30 -19.39 -10.25
CA PRO A 171 13.65 -20.43 -9.29
C PRO A 171 13.37 -20.03 -7.84
N GLY A 172 12.62 -20.88 -7.13
CA GLY A 172 12.27 -20.66 -5.72
C GLY A 172 11.29 -19.50 -5.47
N VAL A 173 10.67 -18.94 -6.50
CA VAL A 173 9.76 -17.80 -6.39
C VAL A 173 8.35 -18.23 -6.80
N ASP A 174 7.38 -17.99 -5.93
CA ASP A 174 5.96 -18.10 -6.28
C ASP A 174 5.32 -16.70 -6.38
N THR A 175 4.06 -16.66 -6.81
CA THR A 175 3.30 -15.40 -6.93
C THR A 175 3.17 -14.68 -5.60
N LYS A 176 3.01 -15.40 -4.48
CA LYS A 176 2.87 -14.80 -3.14
C LYS A 176 4.16 -14.08 -2.74
N PHE A 177 5.31 -14.64 -3.08
CA PHE A 177 6.61 -14.01 -2.89
C PHE A 177 6.71 -12.69 -3.66
N ALA A 178 6.38 -12.72 -4.96
CA ALA A 178 6.42 -11.53 -5.80
C ALA A 178 5.43 -10.44 -5.34
N GLU A 179 4.25 -10.83 -4.86
CA GLU A 179 3.24 -9.91 -4.30
C GLU A 179 3.69 -9.31 -2.97
N ARG A 180 4.21 -10.12 -2.05
CA ARG A 180 4.74 -9.68 -0.74
C ARG A 180 5.89 -8.68 -0.91
N HIS A 181 6.80 -8.96 -1.84
CA HIS A 181 7.98 -8.15 -2.10
C HIS A 181 7.80 -7.15 -3.24
N ARG A 182 6.56 -6.93 -3.71
CA ARG A 182 6.23 -6.02 -4.81
C ARG A 182 6.87 -4.63 -4.65
N PRO A 183 6.87 -3.97 -3.49
CA PRO A 183 7.50 -2.65 -3.36
C PRO A 183 9.02 -2.66 -3.62
N VAL A 184 9.71 -3.76 -3.26
CA VAL A 184 11.15 -3.93 -3.50
C VAL A 184 11.41 -4.17 -4.99
N LEU A 185 10.67 -5.13 -5.57
CA LEU A 185 10.77 -5.44 -6.99
C LEU A 185 10.41 -4.25 -7.86
N ALA A 186 9.38 -3.48 -7.48
CA ALA A 186 8.96 -2.26 -8.18
C ALA A 186 10.08 -1.22 -8.20
N ALA A 187 10.77 -1.02 -7.06
CA ALA A 187 11.89 -0.11 -6.97
C ALA A 187 13.08 -0.56 -7.83
N MET A 188 13.41 -1.86 -7.83
CA MET A 188 14.47 -2.43 -8.68
C MET A 188 14.11 -2.34 -10.17
N LEU A 189 12.84 -2.54 -10.54
CA LEU A 189 12.35 -2.52 -11.92
C LEU A 189 11.99 -1.11 -12.42
N ALA A 190 12.09 -0.08 -11.57
CA ALA A 190 11.70 1.30 -11.83
C ALA A 190 10.23 1.44 -12.30
N VAL A 191 9.30 0.76 -11.61
CA VAL A 191 7.85 0.83 -11.87
C VAL A 191 7.08 1.20 -10.60
N SER A 192 5.77 1.47 -10.74
CA SER A 192 4.91 1.74 -9.59
C SER A 192 4.80 0.53 -8.65
N SER A 193 4.76 0.78 -7.34
CA SER A 193 4.53 -0.27 -6.32
C SER A 193 3.04 -0.61 -6.12
N ALA A 194 2.12 0.17 -6.71
CA ALA A 194 0.69 -0.13 -6.69
C ALA A 194 0.43 -1.38 -7.56
N ALA A 195 -0.52 -2.24 -7.16
CA ALA A 195 -0.73 -3.55 -7.81
C ALA A 195 -0.92 -3.44 -9.34
N THR A 196 -1.88 -2.62 -9.78
CA THR A 196 -2.16 -2.38 -11.20
C THR A 196 -1.00 -1.68 -11.91
N GLY A 197 -0.40 -0.68 -11.25
CA GLY A 197 0.73 0.08 -11.81
C GLY A 197 2.01 -0.75 -11.96
N PHE A 198 2.22 -1.73 -11.08
CA PHE A 198 3.33 -2.67 -11.14
C PHE A 198 3.22 -3.58 -12.36
N LEU A 199 2.05 -4.20 -12.55
CA LEU A 199 1.78 -5.06 -13.70
C LEU A 199 1.86 -4.27 -15.01
N ALA A 200 1.18 -3.11 -15.06
CA ALA A 200 1.19 -2.24 -16.24
C ALA A 200 2.59 -1.72 -16.58
N GLY A 201 3.37 -1.29 -15.59
CA GLY A 201 4.73 -0.77 -15.81
C GLY A 201 5.73 -1.82 -16.31
N ILE A 202 5.48 -3.10 -16.04
CA ILE A 202 6.26 -4.22 -16.60
C ILE A 202 5.69 -4.66 -17.95
N GLY A 203 4.40 -4.44 -18.22
CA GLY A 203 3.70 -4.97 -19.39
C GLY A 203 3.18 -6.41 -19.18
N LEU A 204 2.80 -6.73 -17.95
CA LEU A 204 2.09 -7.95 -17.56
C LEU A 204 0.57 -7.73 -17.61
N ARG A 205 -0.19 -8.82 -17.79
CA ARG A 205 -1.65 -8.78 -17.77
C ARG A 205 -2.17 -8.66 -16.35
N CYS A 206 -3.16 -7.79 -16.18
CA CYS A 206 -4.07 -7.81 -15.04
C CYS A 206 -5.12 -8.90 -15.26
N LYS A 207 -5.63 -9.48 -14.17
CA LYS A 207 -6.81 -10.35 -14.24
C LYS A 207 -7.98 -9.53 -14.83
N PRO A 208 -8.64 -9.99 -15.90
CA PRO A 208 -9.77 -9.26 -16.48
C PRO A 208 -10.93 -9.22 -15.48
N GLY A 209 -11.61 -8.08 -15.42
CA GLY A 209 -12.90 -7.96 -14.74
C GLY A 209 -13.97 -8.72 -15.53
N LEU A 210 -14.84 -9.45 -14.84
CA LEU A 210 -15.97 -10.15 -15.45
C LEU A 210 -17.25 -9.53 -14.93
N VAL A 211 -18.18 -9.23 -15.84
CA VAL A 211 -19.54 -8.80 -15.51
C VAL A 211 -20.47 -9.97 -15.80
N ARG A 212 -21.29 -10.32 -14.81
CA ARG A 212 -22.35 -11.33 -14.96
C ARG A 212 -23.65 -10.68 -15.36
N LEU A 213 -24.32 -11.27 -16.34
CA LEU A 213 -25.61 -10.81 -16.82
C LEU A 213 -26.53 -11.96 -17.25
N ARG A 214 -27.83 -11.72 -17.14
CA ARG A 214 -28.91 -12.56 -17.67
C ARG A 214 -29.68 -11.75 -18.72
N PRO A 215 -29.38 -11.94 -20.01
CA PRO A 215 -30.01 -11.20 -21.09
C PRO A 215 -31.34 -11.82 -21.52
N ALA A 216 -32.26 -11.01 -22.00
CA ALA A 216 -33.44 -11.51 -22.69
C ALA A 216 -33.06 -12.14 -24.05
N PRO A 217 -33.79 -13.17 -24.51
CA PRO A 217 -33.58 -13.75 -25.84
C PRO A 217 -33.67 -12.71 -26.98
N SER A 218 -34.43 -11.63 -26.78
CA SER A 218 -34.62 -10.56 -27.75
C SER A 218 -33.35 -9.72 -28.01
N LEU A 219 -32.32 -9.81 -27.16
CA LEU A 219 -31.05 -9.10 -27.34
C LEU A 219 -30.11 -9.77 -28.35
N GLY A 220 -30.50 -10.90 -28.95
CA GLY A 220 -29.71 -11.56 -30.00
C GLY A 220 -28.44 -12.25 -29.51
N LEU A 221 -28.31 -12.48 -28.21
CA LEU A 221 -27.23 -13.27 -27.63
C LEU A 221 -27.44 -14.78 -27.89
N PRO A 222 -26.37 -15.59 -27.99
CA PRO A 222 -26.49 -16.98 -28.44
C PRO A 222 -27.41 -17.83 -27.55
N PRO A 223 -28.50 -18.40 -28.08
CA PRO A 223 -29.29 -19.39 -27.35
C PRO A 223 -28.50 -20.70 -27.21
N PRO A 224 -28.74 -21.52 -26.17
CA PRO A 224 -29.73 -21.39 -25.10
C PRO A 224 -29.17 -20.69 -23.84
N LEU A 225 -28.19 -19.80 -23.97
CA LEU A 225 -27.52 -19.20 -22.82
C LEU A 225 -28.45 -18.21 -22.09
N THR A 226 -28.76 -18.50 -20.83
CA THR A 226 -29.62 -17.67 -19.97
C THR A 226 -28.83 -16.82 -18.97
N GLU A 227 -27.55 -17.12 -18.77
CA GLU A 227 -26.61 -16.37 -17.96
C GLU A 227 -25.22 -16.39 -18.61
N LEU A 228 -24.52 -15.25 -18.55
CA LEU A 228 -23.19 -15.06 -19.10
C LEU A 228 -22.28 -14.35 -18.09
N ALA A 229 -21.00 -14.72 -18.06
CA ALA A 229 -19.95 -13.94 -17.43
C ALA A 229 -18.98 -13.46 -18.53
N VAL A 230 -19.01 -12.17 -18.85
CA VAL A 230 -18.27 -11.59 -19.99
C VAL A 230 -17.25 -10.60 -19.46
N ARG A 231 -16.08 -10.48 -20.11
CA ARG A 231 -15.12 -9.45 -19.72
C ARG A 231 -15.72 -8.06 -19.89
N SER A 232 -15.50 -7.17 -18.94
CA SER A 232 -16.04 -5.81 -18.96
C SER A 232 -15.77 -5.08 -20.28
N GLU A 233 -14.56 -5.21 -20.81
CA GLU A 233 -14.11 -4.54 -22.03
C GLU A 233 -14.73 -5.14 -23.29
N GLU A 234 -15.01 -6.45 -23.28
CA GLU A 234 -15.68 -7.16 -24.38
C GLU A 234 -17.18 -6.85 -24.36
N LEU A 235 -17.78 -6.81 -23.17
CA LEU A 235 -19.18 -6.47 -22.97
C LEU A 235 -19.50 -5.04 -23.41
N ALA A 236 -18.58 -4.09 -23.19
CA ALA A 236 -18.72 -2.71 -23.64
C ALA A 236 -18.73 -2.56 -25.18
N GLN A 237 -18.17 -3.54 -25.91
CA GLN A 237 -18.11 -3.55 -27.38
C GLN A 237 -19.31 -4.26 -28.01
N LEU A 238 -20.16 -4.89 -27.21
CA LEU A 238 -21.30 -5.64 -27.70
C LEU A 238 -22.36 -4.71 -28.29
N ALA A 239 -22.83 -5.01 -29.50
CA ALA A 239 -23.87 -4.26 -30.18
C ALA A 239 -25.29 -4.72 -29.74
N VAL A 240 -25.62 -4.49 -28.48
CA VAL A 240 -26.97 -4.73 -27.92
C VAL A 240 -27.65 -3.41 -27.59
N GLN A 241 -29.00 -3.43 -27.56
CA GLN A 241 -29.82 -2.27 -27.22
C GLN A 241 -30.99 -2.72 -26.33
N PRO A 242 -30.74 -2.98 -25.03
CA PRO A 242 -31.82 -3.28 -24.11
C PRO A 242 -32.69 -2.04 -23.89
N ARG A 243 -34.01 -2.24 -23.78
CA ARG A 243 -34.94 -1.20 -23.32
C ARG A 243 -34.82 -0.98 -21.82
N ALA A 244 -34.60 -2.06 -21.06
CA ALA A 244 -34.50 -2.03 -19.61
C ALA A 244 -33.28 -2.80 -19.11
N ALA A 245 -32.61 -2.28 -18.09
CA ALA A 245 -31.52 -2.94 -17.40
C ALA A 245 -31.76 -2.89 -15.89
N VAL A 246 -31.71 -4.05 -15.24
CA VAL A 246 -31.85 -4.17 -13.78
C VAL A 246 -30.50 -4.54 -13.18
N ILE A 247 -29.88 -3.63 -12.45
CA ILE A 247 -28.58 -3.83 -11.78
C ILE A 247 -28.86 -4.20 -10.33
N ILE A 248 -28.41 -5.39 -9.90
CA ILE A 248 -28.72 -5.96 -8.59
C ILE A 248 -27.44 -6.37 -7.86
N GLU A 249 -27.29 -6.02 -6.59
CA GLU A 249 -26.06 -6.32 -5.84
C GLU A 249 -26.02 -7.73 -5.26
N ASN A 250 -27.11 -8.18 -4.64
CA ASN A 250 -27.18 -9.51 -4.06
C ASN A 250 -27.24 -10.58 -5.16
N GLU A 251 -26.34 -11.56 -5.09
CA GLU A 251 -26.22 -12.63 -6.10
C GLU A 251 -27.48 -13.48 -6.21
N ILE A 252 -28.09 -13.85 -5.09
CA ILE A 252 -29.29 -14.70 -5.11
C ILE A 252 -30.48 -13.91 -5.63
N SER A 253 -30.63 -12.65 -5.24
CA SER A 253 -31.68 -11.80 -5.81
C SER A 253 -31.50 -11.58 -7.32
N TYR A 254 -30.26 -11.37 -7.78
CA TYR A 254 -29.92 -11.31 -9.21
C TYR A 254 -30.32 -12.59 -9.96
N LEU A 255 -30.16 -13.77 -9.35
CA LEU A 255 -30.58 -15.05 -9.92
C LEU A 255 -32.11 -15.27 -9.85
N SER A 256 -32.78 -14.62 -8.92
CA SER A 256 -34.20 -14.87 -8.62
C SER A 256 -35.15 -13.93 -9.34
N VAL A 257 -34.70 -12.72 -9.72
CA VAL A 257 -35.52 -11.75 -10.46
C VAL A 257 -35.73 -12.22 -11.90
N ASP A 258 -36.93 -11.98 -12.45
CA ASP A 258 -37.22 -12.26 -13.86
C ASP A 258 -36.51 -11.27 -14.79
N VAL A 259 -36.06 -11.78 -15.94
CA VAL A 259 -35.43 -10.94 -16.96
C VAL A 259 -36.52 -10.19 -17.74
N PRO A 260 -36.44 -8.85 -17.88
CA PRO A 260 -37.40 -8.10 -18.71
C PRO A 260 -37.39 -8.58 -20.16
N GLU A 261 -38.54 -8.60 -20.84
CA GLU A 261 -38.69 -9.17 -22.20
C GLU A 261 -37.72 -8.56 -23.24
N HIS A 262 -37.41 -7.28 -23.09
CA HIS A 262 -36.45 -6.52 -23.92
C HIS A 262 -35.30 -5.97 -23.10
N GLY A 263 -34.84 -6.71 -22.09
CA GLY A 263 -33.86 -6.20 -21.15
C GLY A 263 -32.78 -7.16 -20.72
N VAL A 264 -32.06 -6.74 -19.69
CA VAL A 264 -30.97 -7.49 -19.09
C VAL A 264 -30.98 -7.30 -17.58
N VAL A 265 -30.66 -8.36 -16.85
CA VAL A 265 -30.36 -8.26 -15.41
C VAL A 265 -28.84 -8.37 -15.27
N VAL A 266 -28.21 -7.44 -14.57
CA VAL A 266 -26.76 -7.36 -14.39
C VAL A 266 -26.43 -7.49 -12.91
N TRP A 267 -25.44 -8.33 -12.59
CA TRP A 267 -24.97 -8.45 -11.22
C TRP A 267 -23.99 -7.31 -10.89
N GLY A 268 -24.45 -6.36 -10.07
CA GLY A 268 -23.68 -5.21 -9.59
C GLY A 268 -22.91 -5.56 -8.34
N LYS A 269 -21.78 -6.28 -8.46
CA LYS A 269 -21.00 -6.68 -7.29
C LYS A 269 -20.25 -5.49 -6.66
N GLY A 270 -20.89 -4.76 -5.75
CA GLY A 270 -20.29 -3.66 -4.97
C GLY A 270 -19.54 -2.64 -5.84
N PHE A 271 -18.21 -2.59 -5.70
CA PHE A 271 -17.34 -1.63 -6.42
C PHE A 271 -17.24 -1.87 -7.94
N GLU A 272 -17.80 -2.95 -8.48
CA GLU A 272 -17.85 -3.19 -9.93
C GLU A 272 -18.93 -2.35 -10.64
N VAL A 273 -19.69 -1.53 -9.90
CA VAL A 273 -20.70 -0.61 -10.44
C VAL A 273 -20.12 0.33 -11.50
N ASP A 274 -18.86 0.77 -11.36
CA ASP A 274 -18.20 1.64 -12.33
C ASP A 274 -18.00 0.93 -13.68
N SER A 275 -17.70 -0.38 -13.65
CA SER A 275 -17.52 -1.17 -14.86
C SER A 275 -18.85 -1.35 -15.60
N VAL A 276 -19.95 -1.52 -14.86
CA VAL A 276 -21.30 -1.60 -15.44
C VAL A 276 -21.77 -0.24 -15.96
N GLY A 277 -21.57 0.82 -15.18
CA GLY A 277 -21.96 2.19 -15.57
C GLY A 277 -21.29 2.68 -16.85
N ARG A 278 -20.09 2.17 -17.17
CA ARG A 278 -19.35 2.50 -18.40
C ARG A 278 -19.83 1.77 -19.66
N LEU A 279 -20.79 0.85 -19.56
CA LEU A 279 -21.30 0.12 -20.72
C LEU A 279 -22.09 1.08 -21.64
N PRO A 280 -21.62 1.36 -22.87
CA PRO A 280 -22.21 2.40 -23.71
C PRO A 280 -23.68 2.15 -24.04
N TRP A 281 -24.07 0.89 -24.19
CA TRP A 281 -25.44 0.50 -24.54
C TRP A 281 -26.45 0.63 -23.38
N LEU A 282 -26.00 0.97 -22.17
CA LEU A 282 -26.89 1.33 -21.05
C LEU A 282 -27.32 2.80 -21.07
N ALA A 283 -26.66 3.67 -21.84
CA ALA A 283 -26.91 5.11 -21.81
C ALA A 283 -28.36 5.48 -22.19
N GLU A 284 -28.97 4.73 -23.10
CA GLU A 284 -30.34 4.96 -23.58
C GLU A 284 -31.36 3.98 -22.98
N ALA A 285 -30.92 3.05 -22.13
CA ALA A 285 -31.81 2.09 -21.48
C ALA A 285 -32.45 2.71 -20.23
N GLU A 286 -33.65 2.23 -19.87
CA GLU A 286 -34.18 2.44 -18.53
C GLU A 286 -33.36 1.60 -17.54
N VAL A 287 -32.64 2.27 -16.63
CA VAL A 287 -31.74 1.61 -15.67
C VAL A 287 -32.40 1.61 -14.30
N LEU A 288 -32.68 0.43 -13.77
CA LEU A 288 -33.13 0.20 -12.41
C LEU A 288 -31.96 -0.34 -11.60
N TYR A 289 -31.71 0.25 -10.43
CA TYR A 289 -30.68 -0.20 -9.50
C TYR A 289 -31.31 -0.65 -8.19
N TRP A 290 -30.90 -1.82 -7.70
CA TRP A 290 -31.34 -2.38 -6.44
C TRP A 290 -30.14 -2.82 -5.60
N GLY A 291 -29.90 -2.06 -4.52
CA GLY A 291 -28.94 -2.39 -3.47
C GLY A 291 -29.59 -2.41 -2.08
N ASP A 292 -28.75 -2.51 -1.05
CA ASP A 292 -29.16 -2.43 0.34
C ASP A 292 -29.66 -1.03 0.71
N ILE A 293 -30.60 -0.94 1.67
CA ILE A 293 -30.97 0.34 2.27
C ILE A 293 -30.02 0.60 3.44
N ASP A 294 -28.85 1.13 3.12
CA ASP A 294 -27.83 1.58 4.06
C ASP A 294 -26.99 2.71 3.45
N THR A 295 -26.00 3.20 4.21
CA THR A 295 -25.17 4.31 3.74
C THR A 295 -24.24 3.95 2.58
N HIS A 296 -23.83 2.68 2.42
CA HIS A 296 -23.01 2.23 1.28
C HIS A 296 -23.83 2.01 0.02
N GLY A 297 -25.06 1.49 0.12
CA GLY A 297 -25.97 1.28 -1.00
C GLY A 297 -26.28 2.60 -1.72
N PHE A 298 -26.56 3.67 -0.96
CA PHE A 298 -26.73 5.01 -1.53
C PHE A 298 -25.42 5.57 -2.13
N ALA A 299 -24.27 5.29 -1.51
CA ALA A 299 -22.98 5.68 -2.09
C ALA A 299 -22.67 4.94 -3.41
N ILE A 300 -23.09 3.69 -3.56
CA ILE A 300 -22.97 2.94 -4.82
C ILE A 300 -23.92 3.52 -5.88
N LEU A 301 -25.16 3.85 -5.51
CA LEU A 301 -26.11 4.53 -6.40
C LEU A 301 -25.58 5.90 -6.89
N ASP A 302 -25.01 6.72 -6.00
CA ASP A 302 -24.41 8.01 -6.39
C ASP A 302 -23.28 7.81 -7.42
N ARG A 303 -22.42 6.80 -7.23
CA ARG A 303 -21.36 6.46 -8.20
C ARG A 303 -21.92 5.95 -9.52
N LEU A 304 -22.95 5.10 -9.50
CA LEU A 304 -23.63 4.64 -10.71
C LEU A 304 -24.16 5.82 -11.52
N ARG A 305 -24.82 6.78 -10.85
CA ARG A 305 -25.37 7.99 -11.48
C ARG A 305 -24.33 8.97 -11.99
N ALA A 306 -23.07 8.84 -11.59
CA ALA A 306 -21.99 9.58 -12.23
C ALA A 306 -21.78 9.14 -13.70
N TRP A 307 -22.14 7.89 -14.03
CA TRP A 307 -22.06 7.33 -15.39
C TRP A 307 -23.42 7.25 -16.09
N LEU A 308 -24.47 6.90 -15.35
CA LEU A 308 -25.84 6.71 -15.85
C LEU A 308 -26.81 7.61 -15.04
N PRO A 309 -26.87 8.93 -15.32
CA PRO A 309 -27.67 9.88 -14.55
C PRO A 309 -29.17 9.55 -14.53
N GLN A 310 -29.66 8.80 -15.52
CA GLN A 310 -31.04 8.35 -15.63
C GLN A 310 -31.39 7.15 -14.72
N ALA A 311 -30.40 6.54 -14.03
CA ALA A 311 -30.63 5.38 -13.19
C ALA A 311 -31.59 5.68 -12.03
N ARG A 312 -32.60 4.84 -11.85
CA ARG A 312 -33.60 4.92 -10.79
C ARG A 312 -33.34 3.82 -9.77
N SER A 313 -33.39 4.14 -8.48
CA SER A 313 -33.38 3.10 -7.46
C SER A 313 -34.74 2.42 -7.37
N VAL A 314 -34.76 1.12 -7.06
CA VAL A 314 -35.97 0.35 -6.77
C VAL A 314 -35.78 -0.41 -5.47
N LEU A 315 -36.84 -0.50 -4.65
CA LEU A 315 -36.80 -1.12 -3.33
C LEU A 315 -35.83 -0.46 -2.34
N MET A 316 -35.38 0.76 -2.63
CA MET A 316 -34.50 1.58 -1.78
C MET A 316 -35.19 2.84 -1.26
N ASP A 317 -36.51 2.77 -1.11
CA ASP A 317 -37.34 3.86 -0.62
C ASP A 317 -37.71 3.68 0.86
N ARG A 318 -38.12 4.79 1.48
CA ARG A 318 -38.46 4.83 2.90
C ARG A 318 -39.62 3.91 3.27
N GLU A 319 -40.57 3.74 2.35
CA GLU A 319 -41.71 2.84 2.55
C GLU A 319 -41.24 1.39 2.65
N THR A 320 -40.37 0.96 1.75
CA THR A 320 -39.74 -0.36 1.76
C THR A 320 -38.94 -0.57 3.05
N LEU A 321 -38.18 0.43 3.49
CA LEU A 321 -37.43 0.36 4.75
C LEU A 321 -38.37 0.13 5.95
N LEU A 322 -39.39 0.97 6.10
CA LEU A 322 -40.31 0.92 7.24
C LEU A 322 -41.21 -0.31 7.25
N ALA A 323 -41.58 -0.83 6.07
CA ALA A 323 -42.37 -2.06 5.96
C ALA A 323 -41.64 -3.30 6.50
N HIS A 324 -40.31 -3.25 6.64
CA HIS A 324 -39.47 -4.36 7.10
C HIS A 324 -38.72 -4.04 8.40
N ARG A 325 -39.32 -3.20 9.26
CA ARG A 325 -38.69 -2.73 10.51
C ARG A 325 -38.26 -3.86 11.45
N ASP A 326 -38.99 -4.97 11.47
CA ASP A 326 -38.67 -6.18 12.25
C ASP A 326 -37.43 -6.92 11.73
N ARG A 327 -36.95 -6.59 10.54
CA ARG A 327 -35.83 -7.26 9.86
C ARG A 327 -34.57 -6.40 9.76
N TRP A 328 -34.59 -5.18 10.29
CA TRP A 328 -33.42 -4.30 10.29
C TRP A 328 -32.23 -4.91 11.02
N VAL A 329 -31.04 -4.50 10.59
CA VAL A 329 -29.76 -4.78 11.23
C VAL A 329 -28.96 -3.51 11.43
N THR A 330 -27.81 -3.67 12.07
CA THR A 330 -26.86 -2.60 12.36
C THR A 330 -25.72 -2.64 11.36
N GLU A 331 -25.46 -1.51 10.71
CA GLU A 331 -24.31 -1.32 9.85
C GLU A 331 -23.02 -1.20 10.69
N ASP A 332 -22.03 -2.08 10.45
CA ASP A 332 -20.76 -2.08 11.22
C ASP A 332 -19.96 -0.78 11.00
N ARG A 333 -19.90 -0.30 9.75
CA ARG A 333 -19.09 0.86 9.35
C ARG A 333 -19.85 1.79 8.39
N PRO A 334 -20.70 2.68 8.90
CA PRO A 334 -21.41 3.66 8.10
C PRO A 334 -20.49 4.55 7.26
N ALA A 335 -20.90 4.83 6.03
CA ALA A 335 -20.34 5.86 5.18
C ALA A 335 -21.00 7.22 5.49
N THR A 336 -20.16 8.25 5.66
CA THR A 336 -20.58 9.63 5.94
C THR A 336 -20.22 10.58 4.79
N SER A 337 -20.14 10.04 3.57
CA SER A 337 -19.80 10.80 2.37
C SER A 337 -20.93 11.74 1.97
N VAL A 338 -20.58 12.96 1.54
CA VAL A 338 -21.55 13.85 0.90
C VAL A 338 -21.90 13.29 -0.48
N LEU A 339 -23.15 12.85 -0.64
CA LEU A 339 -23.71 12.36 -1.89
C LEU A 339 -24.41 13.52 -2.61
N THR A 340 -24.25 13.61 -3.93
CA THR A 340 -24.66 14.80 -4.72
C THR A 340 -25.60 14.48 -5.87
N ARG A 341 -25.84 13.18 -6.13
CA ARG A 341 -26.64 12.67 -7.25
C ARG A 341 -27.85 11.86 -6.77
N LEU A 342 -28.20 11.95 -5.49
CA LEU A 342 -29.42 11.37 -4.96
C LEU A 342 -30.63 12.24 -5.33
N THR A 343 -31.79 11.61 -5.47
CA THR A 343 -33.06 12.35 -5.55
C THR A 343 -33.41 12.93 -4.17
N PRO A 344 -34.34 13.91 -4.06
CA PRO A 344 -34.74 14.44 -2.76
C PRO A 344 -35.18 13.36 -1.76
N ASP A 345 -36.05 12.43 -2.18
CA ASP A 345 -36.56 11.37 -1.30
C ASP A 345 -35.45 10.41 -0.84
N GLU A 346 -34.49 10.09 -1.71
CA GLU A 346 -33.32 9.27 -1.37
C GLU A 346 -32.35 10.01 -0.46
N GLN A 347 -32.16 11.32 -0.68
CA GLN A 347 -31.28 12.16 0.14
C GLN A 347 -31.85 12.33 1.55
N ASP A 348 -33.16 12.50 1.68
CA ASP A 348 -33.85 12.56 2.97
C ASP A 348 -33.66 11.25 3.74
N LEU A 349 -33.88 10.11 3.08
CA LEU A 349 -33.65 8.80 3.69
C LEU A 349 -32.17 8.56 4.05
N TYR A 350 -31.24 8.90 3.16
CA TYR A 350 -29.80 8.81 3.44
C TYR A 350 -29.41 9.64 4.66
N SER A 351 -29.97 10.85 4.80
CA SER A 351 -29.71 11.73 5.95
C SER A 351 -30.27 11.14 7.24
N GLU A 352 -31.50 10.58 7.20
CA GLU A 352 -32.09 9.85 8.34
C GLU A 352 -31.21 8.67 8.80
N LEU A 353 -30.56 7.96 7.87
CA LEU A 353 -29.65 6.85 8.17
C LEU A 353 -28.30 7.32 8.74
N VAL A 354 -27.71 8.38 8.18
CA VAL A 354 -26.44 8.95 8.65
C VAL A 354 -26.56 9.58 10.05
N GLU A 355 -27.70 10.18 10.34
CA GLU A 355 -27.98 10.86 11.62
C GLU A 355 -28.57 9.92 12.69
N ASP A 356 -28.68 8.62 12.40
CA ASP A 356 -29.30 7.62 13.28
C ASP A 356 -30.75 7.97 13.69
N ALA A 357 -31.47 8.74 12.86
CA ALA A 357 -32.81 9.26 13.19
C ALA A 357 -33.87 8.16 13.30
N LEU A 358 -33.68 7.03 12.60
CA LEU A 358 -34.57 5.87 12.62
C LEU A 358 -34.13 4.79 13.64
N GLY A 359 -32.92 4.91 14.20
CA GLY A 359 -32.26 3.96 15.07
C GLY A 359 -30.75 3.95 14.85
N GLU A 360 -30.00 3.33 15.75
CA GLU A 360 -28.53 3.26 15.66
C GLU A 360 -28.10 2.41 14.45
N ARG A 361 -27.47 3.08 13.47
CA ARG A 361 -26.86 2.52 12.26
C ARG A 361 -27.78 1.57 11.52
N VAL A 362 -29.03 1.99 11.33
CA VAL A 362 -30.04 1.15 10.66
C VAL A 362 -29.57 0.75 9.27
N ARG A 363 -29.72 -0.53 8.97
CA ARG A 363 -29.51 -1.12 7.65
C ARG A 363 -30.59 -2.15 7.37
N LEU A 364 -31.10 -2.14 6.15
CA LEU A 364 -31.91 -3.23 5.62
C LEU A 364 -31.16 -3.86 4.44
N GLU A 365 -30.60 -5.04 4.68
CA GLU A 365 -29.95 -5.84 3.64
C GLU A 365 -31.00 -6.32 2.64
N GLN A 366 -30.61 -6.37 1.37
CA GLN A 366 -31.46 -6.78 0.26
C GLN A 366 -32.12 -8.14 0.49
N GLU A 367 -31.38 -9.10 1.04
CA GLU A 367 -31.87 -10.45 1.33
C GLU A 367 -32.94 -10.53 2.43
N ARG A 368 -33.11 -9.44 3.20
CA ARG A 368 -34.09 -9.36 4.29
C ARG A 368 -35.42 -8.77 3.82
N ILE A 369 -35.47 -8.16 2.64
CA ILE A 369 -36.71 -7.67 2.05
C ILE A 369 -37.61 -8.87 1.73
N ASP A 370 -38.89 -8.77 2.07
CA ASP A 370 -39.85 -9.80 1.76
C ASP A 370 -39.94 -10.05 0.25
N TRP A 371 -39.93 -11.32 -0.15
CA TRP A 371 -39.89 -11.65 -1.57
C TRP A 371 -41.21 -11.35 -2.29
N GLN A 372 -42.35 -11.42 -1.58
CA GLN A 372 -43.63 -11.01 -2.17
C GLN A 372 -43.66 -9.49 -2.40
N TRP A 373 -43.13 -8.71 -1.45
CA TRP A 373 -42.94 -7.26 -1.61
C TRP A 373 -42.05 -6.94 -2.82
N THR A 374 -40.94 -7.68 -2.94
CA THR A 374 -39.98 -7.56 -4.05
C THR A 374 -40.65 -7.78 -5.41
N ILE A 375 -41.34 -8.91 -5.58
CA ILE A 375 -42.02 -9.24 -6.85
C ILE A 375 -43.05 -8.16 -7.19
N HIS A 376 -43.90 -7.78 -6.23
CA HIS A 376 -44.94 -6.79 -6.48
C HIS A 376 -44.38 -5.44 -6.96
N ARG A 377 -43.31 -4.96 -6.32
CA ARG A 377 -42.66 -3.69 -6.67
C ARG A 377 -41.90 -3.79 -8.00
N LEU A 378 -41.11 -4.83 -8.22
CA LEU A 378 -40.33 -4.98 -9.45
C LEU A 378 -41.22 -5.19 -10.68
N SER A 379 -42.25 -6.04 -10.59
CA SER A 379 -43.18 -6.23 -11.70
C SER A 379 -43.94 -4.95 -12.03
N GLY A 380 -44.33 -4.15 -11.03
CA GLY A 380 -44.97 -2.87 -11.22
C GLY A 380 -44.09 -1.85 -11.95
N VAL A 381 -42.79 -1.81 -11.64
CA VAL A 381 -41.84 -0.90 -12.29
C VAL A 381 -41.50 -1.37 -13.70
N ILE A 382 -41.22 -2.66 -13.89
CA ILE A 382 -40.86 -3.23 -15.20
C ILE A 382 -42.05 -3.15 -16.18
N SER A 383 -43.29 -3.28 -15.70
CA SER A 383 -44.48 -3.20 -16.55
C SER A 383 -44.93 -1.76 -16.85
N ALA A 384 -44.57 -0.79 -16.00
CA ALA A 384 -44.95 0.62 -16.18
C ALA A 384 -43.96 1.40 -17.08
N GLY A 385 -42.78 0.84 -17.36
CA GLY A 385 -41.73 1.42 -18.22
C GLY A 385 -41.68 0.89 -19.66
N ILE A 386 -42.62 0.02 -20.07
CA ILE A 386 -42.69 -0.57 -21.44
C ILE A 386 -43.75 0.10 -22.30
#